data_AF-A0A7G8EPK2-F1
#
_entry.id   AF-A0A7G8EPK2-F1
#
_cell.length_a   1.000
_cell.length_b   1.000
_cell.length_c   1.000
_cell.angle_alpha   90.00
_cell.angle_beta   90.00
_cell.angle_gamma   90.00
#
_symmetry.space_group_name_H-M   'P 1'
#
loop_
_entity.id
_entity.type
_entity.pdbx_description
1 polymer ?
#
loop_
_entity_poly.entity_id
_entity_poly.type
_entity_poly.pdbx_seq_one_letter_code
_entity_poly.pdbx_strand_id
1 'polypeptide(L)'
;MTHARLHLMAKASSPVRLQSELMESAARAGALHHRSAAEQIEYWADLGRRVARVLDPDTLLDLAAGAVRLHLEPVVTPSVSPEQVFAAVDADRASGILVGAVTTAPLRYQVATGSPGYLEQIAADGTRMLGSFQDGVFTPLNTPDTKA
;
A
#
# COMPACT_ATOMS: atom_id res chain seq x y z
N MET A 1 2.28 11.80 9.32
CA MET A 1 3.73 12.10 9.29
C MET A 1 4.47 10.88 9.80
N THR A 2 4.93 10.04 8.89
CA THR A 2 5.56 8.74 9.23
C THR A 2 7.02 9.01 9.53
N HIS A 3 7.44 8.82 10.79
CA HIS A 3 8.84 8.97 11.19
C HIS A 3 9.72 7.99 10.41
N ALA A 4 10.69 8.53 9.66
CA ALA A 4 11.78 7.77 9.11
C ALA A 4 12.55 7.10 10.27
N ARG A 5 12.50 5.77 10.32
CA ARG A 5 13.26 4.97 11.27
C ARG A 5 14.74 5.06 10.88
N LEU A 6 15.51 5.82 11.64
CA LEU A 6 16.98 5.81 11.57
C LEU A 6 17.44 4.37 11.78
N HIS A 7 17.98 3.73 10.74
CA HIS A 7 18.70 2.47 10.88
C HIS A 7 20.04 2.79 11.56
N LEU A 8 20.07 2.70 12.89
CA LEU A 8 21.31 2.72 13.64
C LEU A 8 22.02 1.38 13.43
N MET A 9 22.92 1.29 12.46
CA MET A 9 23.79 0.11 12.31
C MET A 9 24.79 0.09 13.48
N ALA A 10 24.92 -1.07 14.13
CA ALA A 10 25.99 -1.29 15.10
C ALA A 10 27.34 -1.11 14.38
N LYS A 11 28.14 -0.14 14.82
CA LYS A 11 29.46 0.13 14.23
C LYS A 11 30.39 -1.03 14.53
N ALA A 12 31.12 -1.49 13.52
CA ALA A 12 32.18 -2.48 13.73
C ALA A 12 33.19 -1.92 14.74
N SER A 13 33.52 -2.69 15.78
CA SER A 13 34.39 -2.25 16.88
C SER A 13 35.88 -2.46 16.59
N SER A 14 36.24 -3.12 15.48
CA SER A 14 37.62 -3.42 15.12
C SER A 14 38.17 -2.43 14.09
N PRO A 15 39.37 -1.85 14.31
CA PRO A 15 39.99 -0.94 13.35
C PRO A 15 40.34 -1.64 12.03
N VAL A 16 39.88 -1.09 10.91
CA VAL A 16 40.26 -1.52 9.56
C VAL A 16 41.25 -0.51 8.98
N ARG A 17 42.39 -0.99 8.45
CA ARG A 17 43.34 -0.12 7.74
C ARG A 17 42.81 0.18 6.35
N LEU A 18 42.69 1.47 6.03
CA LEU A 18 42.25 1.96 4.73
C LEU A 18 43.37 2.74 4.05
N GLN A 19 43.29 2.87 2.73
CA GLN A 19 44.21 3.68 1.95
C GLN A 19 44.09 5.16 2.36
N SER A 20 45.23 5.85 2.42
CA SER A 20 45.30 7.27 2.80
C SER A 20 44.45 8.14 1.86
N GLU A 21 44.53 7.86 0.56
CA GLU A 21 43.80 8.59 -0.47
C GLU A 21 42.27 8.45 -0.30
N LEU A 22 41.80 7.25 0.05
CA LEU A 22 40.38 7.02 0.34
C LEU A 22 39.93 7.84 1.55
N MET A 23 40.74 7.87 2.62
CA MET A 23 40.44 8.65 3.83
C MET A 23 40.41 10.15 3.57
N GLU A 24 41.36 10.67 2.79
CA GLU A 24 41.41 12.09 2.43
C GLU A 24 40.25 12.48 1.50
N SER A 25 39.94 11.63 0.50
CA SER A 25 38.79 11.82 -0.37
C SER A 25 37.49 11.86 0.43
N ALA A 26 37.32 10.93 1.36
CA ALA A 26 36.16 10.87 2.23
C ALA A 26 36.06 12.08 3.16
N ALA A 27 37.18 12.57 3.71
CA ALA A 27 37.18 13.77 4.55
C ALA A 27 36.74 15.02 3.76
N ARG A 28 37.25 15.19 2.54
CA ARG A 28 36.86 16.31 1.65
C ARG A 28 35.38 16.25 1.28
N ALA A 29 34.90 15.09 0.83
CA ALA A 29 33.50 14.93 0.46
C ALA A 29 32.55 15.03 1.67
N GLY A 30 32.95 14.47 2.81
CA GLY A 30 32.18 14.51 4.05
C GLY A 30 32.03 15.92 4.61
N ALA A 31 33.06 16.77 4.50
CA ALA A 31 33.00 18.15 4.95
C ALA A 31 31.87 18.96 4.28
N LEU A 32 31.59 18.70 2.99
CA LEU A 32 30.49 19.34 2.25
C LEU A 32 29.10 18.93 2.74
N HIS A 33 29.01 17.77 3.41
CA HIS A 33 27.75 17.17 3.86
C HIS A 33 27.67 17.05 5.39
N HIS A 34 28.56 17.72 6.12
CA HIS A 34 28.66 17.66 7.59
C HIS A 34 28.82 16.22 8.13
N ARG A 35 29.62 15.40 7.45
CA ARG A 35 29.93 14.02 7.82
C ARG A 35 31.42 13.86 8.13
N SER A 36 31.74 13.02 9.10
CA SER A 36 33.12 12.54 9.29
C SER A 36 33.58 11.68 8.11
N ALA A 37 34.89 11.47 7.96
CA ALA A 37 35.43 10.60 6.92
C ALA A 37 34.87 9.17 7.01
N ALA A 38 34.72 8.64 8.22
CA ALA A 38 34.13 7.32 8.44
C ALA A 38 32.66 7.26 7.98
N GLU A 39 31.84 8.24 8.37
CA GLU A 39 30.44 8.32 7.94
C GLU A 39 30.30 8.51 6.44
N GLN A 40 31.22 9.25 5.81
CA GLN A 40 31.23 9.42 4.36
C GLN A 40 31.58 8.11 3.64
N ILE A 41 32.50 7.30 4.17
CA ILE A 41 32.82 5.97 3.64
C ILE A 41 31.63 5.02 3.81
N GLU A 42 30.98 5.03 4.97
CA GLU A 42 29.74 4.26 5.20
C GLU A 42 28.64 4.65 4.21
N TYR A 43 28.50 5.94 3.92
CA TYR A 43 27.55 6.45 2.92
C TYR A 43 27.87 5.96 1.51
N TRP A 44 29.14 6.05 1.07
CA TRP A 44 29.55 5.52 -0.24
C TRP A 44 29.34 4.01 -0.35
N ALA A 45 29.61 3.27 0.73
CA ALA A 45 29.37 1.83 0.77
C ALA A 45 27.86 1.50 0.67
N ASP A 46 26.99 2.26 1.34
CA ASP A 46 25.55 2.08 1.22
C ASP A 46 25.04 2.39 -0.19
N LEU A 47 25.49 3.50 -0.77
CA LEU A 47 25.17 3.84 -2.15
C LEU A 47 25.63 2.76 -3.13
N GLY A 48 26.87 2.28 -2.99
CA GLY A 48 27.43 1.19 -3.79
C GLY A 48 26.57 -0.08 -3.70
N ARG A 49 26.16 -0.50 -2.49
CA ARG A 49 25.27 -1.67 -2.32
C ARG A 49 23.91 -1.52 -2.99
N ARG A 50 23.33 -0.31 -2.99
CA ARG A 50 22.03 -0.05 -3.64
C ARG A 50 22.15 -0.11 -5.16
N VAL A 51 23.22 0.49 -5.69
CA VAL A 51 23.46 0.59 -7.14
C VAL A 51 23.93 -0.74 -7.73
N ALA A 52 24.66 -1.57 -6.97
CA ALA A 52 25.14 -2.89 -7.42
C ALA A 52 24.01 -3.87 -7.81
N ARG A 53 22.75 -3.56 -7.50
CA ARG A 53 21.59 -4.34 -7.95
C ARG A 53 21.20 -4.06 -9.40
N VAL A 54 21.65 -2.93 -9.95
CA VAL A 54 21.23 -2.42 -11.26
C VAL A 54 22.41 -2.10 -12.18
N LEU A 55 23.62 -1.92 -11.65
CA LEU A 55 24.85 -1.75 -12.41
C LEU A 55 25.88 -2.79 -11.97
N ASP A 56 26.41 -3.56 -12.92
CA ASP A 56 27.53 -4.46 -12.70
C ASP A 56 28.89 -3.73 -12.78
N PRO A 57 29.98 -4.35 -12.29
CA PRO A 57 31.30 -3.72 -12.28
C PRO A 57 31.83 -3.35 -13.67
N ASP A 58 31.56 -4.16 -14.69
CA ASP A 58 32.07 -3.93 -16.06
C ASP A 58 31.40 -2.69 -16.67
N THR A 59 30.10 -2.56 -16.49
CA THR A 59 29.33 -1.37 -16.90
C THR A 59 29.81 -0.11 -16.17
N LEU A 60 30.18 -0.21 -14.89
CA LEU A 60 30.76 0.91 -14.14
C LEU A 60 32.14 1.32 -14.68
N LEU A 61 32.96 0.36 -15.12
CA LEU A 61 34.25 0.64 -15.77
C LEU A 61 34.04 1.33 -17.12
N ASP A 62 33.12 0.82 -17.94
CA ASP A 62 32.78 1.44 -19.23
C ASP A 62 32.25 2.87 -19.05
N LEU A 63 31.48 3.12 -17.98
CA LEU A 63 30.99 4.45 -17.63
C LEU A 63 32.15 5.36 -17.22
N ALA A 64 33.08 4.88 -16.39
CA ALA A 64 34.26 5.62 -15.97
C ALA A 64 35.21 5.94 -17.14
N ALA A 65 35.31 5.04 -18.12
CA ALA A 65 36.07 5.23 -19.35
C ALA A 65 35.35 6.15 -20.37
N GLY A 66 34.10 6.52 -20.14
CA GLY A 66 33.29 7.31 -21.07
C GLY A 66 32.80 6.54 -22.30
N ALA A 67 32.88 5.21 -22.29
CA ALA A 67 32.41 4.35 -23.37
C ALA A 67 30.88 4.22 -23.40
N VAL A 68 30.23 4.36 -22.24
CA VAL A 68 28.76 4.34 -22.10
C VAL A 68 28.26 5.55 -21.30
N ARG A 69 26.96 5.81 -21.33
CA ARG A 69 26.30 6.88 -20.59
C ARG A 69 25.06 6.36 -19.86
N LEU A 70 24.83 6.85 -18.64
CA LEU A 70 23.60 6.58 -17.88
C LEU A 70 22.48 7.52 -18.31
N HIS A 71 21.32 6.94 -18.62
CA HIS A 71 20.07 7.67 -18.82
C HIS A 71 19.09 7.27 -17.71
N LEU A 72 18.54 8.25 -16.99
CA LEU A 72 17.56 8.02 -15.92
C LEU A 72 16.19 8.46 -16.42
N GLU A 73 15.22 7.56 -16.31
CA GLU A 73 13.84 7.83 -16.68
C GLU A 73 12.95 7.79 -15.43
N PRO A 74 12.05 8.76 -15.24
CA PRO A 74 11.07 8.70 -14.17
C PRO A 74 10.20 7.45 -14.33
N VAL A 75 10.11 6.65 -13.27
CA VAL A 75 9.09 5.60 -13.19
C VAL A 75 7.77 6.26 -12.85
N VAL A 76 6.99 6.61 -13.88
CA VAL A 76 5.64 7.14 -13.69
C VAL A 76 4.71 5.95 -13.45
N THR A 77 4.28 5.76 -12.20
CA THR A 77 3.15 4.86 -11.94
C THR A 77 1.90 5.48 -12.56
N PRO A 78 1.12 4.76 -13.38
CA PRO A 78 -0.11 5.30 -13.93
C PRO A 78 -1.00 5.77 -12.79
N SER A 79 -1.48 7.02 -12.87
CA SER A 79 -2.41 7.53 -11.88
C SER A 79 -3.70 6.73 -11.98
N VAL A 80 -4.16 6.18 -10.86
CA VAL A 80 -5.50 5.59 -10.80
C VAL A 80 -6.51 6.73 -10.96
N SER A 81 -7.28 6.73 -12.06
CA SER A 81 -8.36 7.69 -12.26
C SER A 81 -9.55 7.31 -11.37
N PRO A 82 -9.96 8.17 -10.43
CA PRO A 82 -11.15 7.93 -9.63
C PRO A 82 -12.38 7.70 -10.51
N GLU A 83 -12.50 8.43 -11.62
CA GLU A 83 -13.60 8.34 -12.56
C GLU A 83 -13.69 6.95 -13.18
N GLN A 84 -12.55 6.37 -13.58
CA GLN A 84 -12.49 5.00 -14.11
C GLN A 84 -12.88 3.96 -13.05
N VAL A 85 -12.43 4.16 -11.80
CA VAL A 85 -12.79 3.26 -10.69
C VAL A 85 -14.29 3.31 -10.42
N PHE A 86 -14.89 4.50 -10.34
CA PHE A 86 -16.33 4.63 -10.10
C PHE A 86 -17.15 4.15 -11.30
N ALA A 87 -16.71 4.42 -12.53
CA ALA A 87 -17.38 3.92 -13.73
C ALA A 87 -17.41 2.38 -13.78
N ALA A 88 -16.33 1.71 -13.34
CA ALA A 88 -16.31 0.25 -13.25
C ALA A 88 -17.33 -0.28 -12.21
N VAL A 89 -17.40 0.35 -11.03
CA VAL A 89 -18.39 -0.01 -10.00
C VAL A 89 -19.82 0.21 -10.49
N ASP A 90 -20.06 1.30 -11.23
CA ASP A 90 -21.38 1.60 -11.79
C ASP A 90 -21.77 0.61 -12.90
N ALA A 91 -20.82 0.17 -13.73
CA ALA A 91 -21.02 -0.89 -14.72
C ALA A 91 -21.35 -2.24 -14.06
N ASP A 92 -20.65 -2.60 -12.98
CA ASP A 92 -20.94 -3.80 -12.20
C ASP A 92 -22.31 -3.74 -11.52
N ARG A 93 -22.74 -2.54 -11.09
CA ARG A 93 -24.09 -2.31 -10.57
C ARG A 93 -25.15 -2.50 -11.65
N ALA A 94 -24.95 -1.91 -12.83
CA ALA A 94 -25.88 -1.99 -13.95
C ALA A 94 -26.02 -3.41 -14.52
N SER A 95 -24.93 -4.18 -14.53
CA SER A 95 -24.92 -5.58 -14.96
C SER A 95 -25.44 -6.57 -13.91
N GLY A 96 -25.67 -6.11 -12.67
CA GLY A 96 -26.12 -6.94 -11.55
C GLY A 96 -25.02 -7.77 -10.87
N ILE A 97 -23.79 -7.77 -11.41
CA ILE A 97 -22.63 -8.48 -10.84
C ILE A 97 -22.35 -8.00 -9.41
N LEU A 98 -22.46 -6.67 -9.19
CA LEU A 98 -22.14 -6.05 -7.92
C LEU A 98 -22.97 -6.62 -6.76
N VAL A 99 -24.24 -6.99 -7.01
CA VAL A 99 -25.15 -7.50 -5.97
C VAL A 99 -24.69 -8.85 -5.40
N GLY A 100 -24.00 -9.66 -6.21
CA GLY A 100 -23.39 -10.92 -5.79
C GLY A 100 -22.02 -10.74 -5.12
N ALA A 101 -21.26 -9.72 -5.53
CA ALA A 101 -19.91 -9.46 -5.03
C ALA A 101 -19.89 -8.68 -3.71
N VAL A 102 -20.86 -7.80 -3.46
CA VAL A 102 -20.88 -6.90 -2.28
C VAL A 102 -21.10 -7.64 -0.96
N THR A 103 -21.81 -8.77 -0.97
CA THR A 103 -22.00 -9.58 0.24
C THR A 103 -22.28 -11.03 -0.08
N THR A 104 -21.58 -11.93 0.59
CA THR A 104 -21.85 -13.38 0.58
C THR A 104 -22.83 -13.80 1.67
N ALA A 105 -23.38 -12.85 2.44
CA ALA A 105 -24.29 -13.15 3.53
C ALA A 105 -25.59 -13.77 2.99
N PRO A 106 -26.05 -14.90 3.58
CA PRO A 106 -27.28 -15.57 3.18
C PRO A 106 -28.54 -14.80 3.60
N LEU A 107 -28.40 -13.82 4.49
CA LEU A 107 -29.48 -13.00 5.02
C LEU A 107 -29.16 -11.54 4.79
N ARG A 108 -30.12 -10.81 4.20
CA ARG A 108 -29.96 -9.39 3.83
C ARG A 108 -31.15 -8.59 4.36
N TYR A 109 -30.95 -7.31 4.61
CA TYR A 109 -32.02 -6.40 5.00
C TYR A 109 -32.05 -5.20 4.05
N GLN A 110 -33.24 -4.77 3.65
CA GLN A 110 -33.43 -3.56 2.86
C GLN A 110 -34.60 -2.73 3.35
N VAL A 111 -34.63 -1.46 2.98
CA VAL A 111 -35.73 -0.54 3.31
C VAL A 111 -37.01 -1.02 2.62
N ALA A 112 -38.11 -1.12 3.38
CA ALA A 112 -39.43 -1.38 2.82
C ALA A 112 -40.01 -0.08 2.25
N THR A 113 -39.93 0.10 0.92
CA THR A 113 -40.28 1.37 0.24
C THR A 113 -41.74 1.81 0.45
N GLY A 114 -42.64 0.90 0.83
CA GLY A 114 -44.06 1.17 1.13
C GLY A 114 -44.44 1.13 2.62
N SER A 115 -43.48 0.94 3.54
CA SER A 115 -43.79 0.78 4.97
C SER A 115 -42.71 1.47 5.82
N PRO A 116 -42.79 2.81 5.98
CA PRO A 116 -41.85 3.57 6.78
C PRO A 116 -41.71 2.99 8.20
N GLY A 117 -40.47 2.87 8.68
CA GLY A 117 -40.18 2.27 9.99
C GLY A 117 -39.97 0.74 9.96
N TYR A 118 -40.16 0.08 8.81
CA TYR A 118 -39.96 -1.36 8.64
C TYR A 118 -38.86 -1.68 7.61
N LEU A 119 -38.30 -2.88 7.72
CA LEU A 119 -37.30 -3.46 6.83
C LEU A 119 -37.83 -4.78 6.25
N GLU A 120 -37.42 -5.09 5.03
CA GLU A 120 -37.55 -6.41 4.45
C GLU A 120 -36.30 -7.22 4.80
N GLN A 121 -36.48 -8.32 5.53
CA GLN A 121 -35.50 -9.38 5.66
C GLN A 121 -35.62 -10.30 4.43
N ILE A 122 -34.51 -10.51 3.73
CA ILE A 122 -34.43 -11.31 2.51
C ILE A 122 -33.54 -12.52 2.79
N ALA A 123 -34.12 -13.71 2.71
CA ALA A 123 -33.42 -14.97 2.82
C ALA A 123 -32.68 -15.33 1.52
N ALA A 124 -31.80 -16.33 1.60
CA ALA A 124 -30.96 -16.75 0.47
C ALA A 124 -31.75 -17.27 -0.74
N ASP A 125 -32.96 -17.77 -0.52
CA ASP A 125 -33.91 -18.22 -1.54
C ASP A 125 -34.73 -17.08 -2.16
N GLY A 126 -34.53 -15.83 -1.69
CA GLY A 126 -35.26 -14.65 -2.12
C GLY A 126 -36.56 -14.40 -1.35
N THR A 127 -36.93 -15.25 -0.40
CA THR A 127 -38.11 -15.06 0.45
C THR A 127 -37.96 -13.79 1.28
N ARG A 128 -39.00 -12.95 1.28
CA ARG A 128 -39.00 -11.64 1.95
C ARG A 128 -39.97 -11.62 3.12
N MET A 129 -39.53 -11.05 4.24
CA MET A 129 -40.31 -10.87 5.45
C MET A 129 -40.21 -9.43 5.94
N LEU A 130 -41.35 -8.77 6.12
CA LEU A 130 -41.40 -7.40 6.64
C LEU A 130 -41.32 -7.43 8.18
N GLY A 131 -40.53 -6.55 8.79
CA GLY A 131 -40.37 -6.47 10.24
C GLY A 131 -39.56 -5.27 10.68
N SER A 132 -39.25 -5.19 11.97
CA SER A 132 -38.40 -4.15 12.54
C SER A 132 -37.41 -4.76 13.54
N PHE A 133 -36.33 -4.05 13.84
CA PHE A 133 -35.44 -4.47 14.92
C PHE A 133 -35.96 -3.92 16.26
N GLN A 134 -36.17 -4.82 17.21
CA GLN A 134 -36.52 -4.51 18.59
C GLN A 134 -35.42 -5.11 19.47
N ASP A 135 -34.75 -4.27 20.27
CA ASP A 135 -33.63 -4.67 21.13
C ASP A 135 -32.53 -5.48 20.41
N GLY A 136 -32.29 -5.17 19.13
CA GLY A 136 -31.29 -5.85 18.29
C GLY A 136 -31.75 -7.17 17.67
N VAL A 137 -32.99 -7.58 17.89
CA VAL A 137 -33.60 -8.78 17.26
C VAL A 137 -34.59 -8.35 16.18
N PHE A 138 -34.53 -8.98 15.01
CA PHE A 138 -35.51 -8.74 13.95
C PHE A 138 -36.84 -9.40 14.30
N THR A 139 -37.89 -8.60 14.45
CA THR A 139 -39.25 -9.03 14.77
C THR A 139 -40.15 -8.85 13.55
N PRO A 140 -40.69 -9.94 12.96
CA PRO A 140 -41.60 -9.88 11.83
C PRO A 140 -42.90 -9.12 12.17
N LEU A 141 -43.45 -8.37 11.21
CA LEU A 141 -44.72 -7.65 11.36
C LEU A 141 -45.93 -8.60 11.46
N ASN A 142 -45.80 -9.82 10.92
CA ASN A 142 -46.81 -10.87 10.98
C ASN A 142 -46.41 -11.98 11.97
N THR A 143 -46.39 -11.70 13.27
CA THR A 143 -46.52 -12.76 14.27
C THR A 143 -48.01 -13.02 14.52
N PRO A 144 -48.59 -14.19 14.17
CA PRO A 144 -49.79 -14.62 14.85
C PRO A 144 -49.41 -14.83 16.32
N ASP A 145 -50.10 -14.13 17.22
CA ASP A 145 -50.02 -14.31 18.66
C ASP A 145 -50.04 -15.80 19.01
N THR A 146 -48.91 -16.35 19.46
CA THR A 146 -48.91 -17.63 20.16
C THR A 146 -48.83 -17.33 21.65
N LYS A 147 -50.00 -17.11 22.25
CA LYS A 147 -50.23 -17.37 23.68
C LYS A 147 -50.57 -18.85 23.85
N ALA A 148 -49.73 -19.57 24.60
CA ALA A 148 -50.11 -20.66 25.51
C ALA A 148 -48.92 -20.96 26.42
#